data_AF-A0A5C6U974-F1
#
_entry.id   AF-A0A5C6U974-F1
#
_cell.length_a   1.000
_cell.length_b   1.000
_cell.length_c   1.000
_cell.angle_alpha   90.00
_cell.angle_beta   90.00
_cell.angle_gamma   90.00
#
_symmetry.space_group_name_H-M   'P 1'
#
loop_
_entity.id
_entity.type
_entity.pdbx_description
1 polymer ?
#
loop_
_entity_poly.entity_id
_entity_poly.type
_entity_poly.pdbx_seq_one_letter_code
_entity_poly.pdbx_strand_id
1 'polypeptide(L)'
;MVRRWKGLVSVSLTCCALAAAVGCVEDKGEEGTPDEPIELSGTIDADRSFSGEVRITSSIDIAARLTFEPCTRVTIASGALIAVVENGAINAVGEEDCPVIFESANANPAAGDWQRIDIYNRSDNANVFEHAIIRHGDGENYGMIWVEEGAQISMKNVSLEKSAYSAIQINGDARIDAFDAVSFKDIGGALVEVAAERVAALAPLTLSGTNPRPYVRVPFSEVMSDVRWSNLGVPYVSEGLEAQAGLTLEAGVTMKLAPEAYVRLRDGGQLVTEGTAEAPVVIESSKSSPAAGDWATIEIYSSAGNGSSLTHTTVRHGGGDGYGAFWVEDGAALALDNVTFEQNEGCDIDELGSIDANNTEFVPCGG
;
A
#
# COMPACT_ATOMS: atom_id res chain seq x y z
N MET A 1 34.15 -40.94 73.58
CA MET A 1 34.69 -40.14 74.70
C MET A 1 35.22 -38.82 74.13
N VAL A 2 34.74 -37.69 74.68
CA VAL A 2 35.28 -36.30 74.61
C VAL A 2 35.41 -35.66 73.20
N ARG A 3 34.50 -34.78 72.72
CA ARG A 3 34.25 -33.32 72.96
C ARG A 3 35.28 -32.32 72.37
N ARG A 4 34.71 -31.31 71.66
CA ARG A 4 35.14 -29.89 71.43
C ARG A 4 36.17 -29.60 70.32
N TRP A 5 36.29 -28.40 69.74
CA TRP A 5 35.43 -27.26 69.32
C TRP A 5 36.42 -26.19 68.74
N LYS A 6 36.08 -25.57 67.60
CA LYS A 6 36.37 -24.18 67.12
C LYS A 6 37.82 -23.66 66.89
N GLY A 7 37.96 -22.94 65.76
CA GLY A 7 38.69 -21.66 65.63
C GLY A 7 39.86 -21.66 64.60
N LEU A 8 39.66 -21.22 63.36
CA LEU A 8 39.89 -19.85 62.79
C LEU A 8 41.38 -19.43 62.64
N VAL A 9 41.83 -19.18 61.40
CA VAL A 9 42.33 -17.90 60.84
C VAL A 9 43.18 -18.16 59.58
N SER A 10 42.90 -17.34 58.56
CA SER A 10 43.46 -17.24 57.21
C SER A 10 44.93 -16.81 57.12
N VAL A 11 45.65 -17.29 56.10
CA VAL A 11 46.68 -16.52 55.38
C VAL A 11 46.62 -16.87 53.90
N SER A 12 46.36 -15.86 53.09
CA SER A 12 46.29 -15.86 51.63
C SER A 12 47.70 -15.85 51.03
N LEU A 13 47.93 -16.59 49.95
CA LEU A 13 48.99 -16.26 48.98
C LEU A 13 48.51 -16.48 47.54
N THR A 14 48.66 -15.42 46.79
CA THR A 14 48.17 -15.11 45.45
C THR A 14 48.77 -16.01 44.37
N CYS A 15 47.93 -16.55 43.47
CA CYS A 15 48.37 -17.00 42.16
C CYS A 15 47.63 -16.19 41.10
N CYS A 16 48.41 -15.43 40.33
CA CYS A 16 47.97 -14.56 39.26
C CYS A 16 47.68 -15.43 38.02
N ALA A 17 46.43 -15.48 37.57
CA ALA A 17 46.07 -16.01 36.27
C ALA A 17 45.30 -14.92 35.50
N LEU A 18 45.94 -14.44 34.44
CA LEU A 18 45.44 -13.45 33.51
C LEU A 18 44.35 -14.11 32.66
N ALA A 19 43.11 -13.65 32.78
CA ALA A 19 42.01 -14.01 31.88
C ALA A 19 41.39 -12.72 31.33
N ALA A 20 41.36 -12.61 30.00
CA ALA A 20 40.76 -11.49 29.29
C ALA A 20 39.25 -11.48 29.54
N ALA A 21 38.73 -10.34 29.99
CA ALA A 21 37.30 -10.11 30.12
C ALA A 21 36.72 -9.85 28.71
N VAL A 22 36.01 -10.83 28.17
CA VAL A 22 34.91 -10.58 27.24
C VAL A 22 33.74 -10.18 28.13
N GLY A 23 33.28 -8.94 28.02
CA GLY A 23 32.15 -8.45 28.78
C GLY A 23 30.87 -9.14 28.30
N CYS A 24 30.42 -10.15 29.04
CA CYS A 24 29.02 -10.54 29.06
C CYS A 24 28.27 -9.47 29.86
N VAL A 25 27.23 -8.87 29.27
CA VAL A 25 26.25 -8.11 30.05
C VAL A 25 25.42 -9.12 30.82
N GLU A 26 25.67 -9.25 32.12
CA GLU A 26 24.73 -9.88 33.06
C GLU A 26 23.61 -8.88 33.33
N ASP A 27 22.43 -9.17 32.79
CA ASP A 27 21.18 -8.51 33.15
C ASP A 27 20.82 -8.90 34.59
N LYS A 28 21.06 -7.97 35.51
CA LYS A 28 20.43 -8.02 36.84
C LYS A 28 19.08 -7.34 36.67
N GLY A 29 18.02 -8.13 36.71
CA GLY A 29 16.65 -7.63 36.77
C GLY A 29 16.52 -6.54 37.84
N GLU A 30 16.45 -5.31 37.37
CA GLU A 30 15.97 -4.18 38.16
C GLU A 30 14.44 -4.22 38.10
N GLU A 31 13.81 -4.33 39.26
CA GLU A 31 12.38 -4.03 39.43
C GLU A 31 12.18 -2.54 39.06
N GLY A 32 11.82 -2.28 37.80
CA GLY A 32 11.53 -0.96 37.30
C GLY A 32 10.38 -0.31 38.05
N THR A 33 10.51 0.98 38.34
CA THR A 33 9.40 1.79 38.84
C THR A 33 8.28 1.87 37.79
N PRO A 34 6.99 1.81 38.14
CA PRO A 34 5.88 1.62 37.19
C PRO A 34 5.63 2.73 36.14
N ASP A 35 6.45 3.78 36.07
CA ASP A 35 6.13 5.03 35.36
C ASP A 35 7.17 5.47 34.31
N GLU A 36 8.24 4.70 34.07
CA GLU A 36 9.18 5.01 32.98
C GLU A 36 8.81 4.27 31.70
N PRO A 37 8.69 4.97 30.57
CA PRO A 37 8.32 4.35 29.31
C PRO A 37 9.47 3.51 28.75
N ILE A 38 9.10 2.44 28.05
CA ILE A 38 10.04 1.50 27.46
C ILE A 38 10.73 2.17 26.27
N GLU A 39 12.05 2.30 26.31
CA GLU A 39 12.81 2.88 25.19
C GLU A 39 13.32 1.78 24.24
N LEU A 40 13.10 1.99 22.93
CA LEU A 40 13.57 1.14 21.84
C LEU A 40 14.52 1.93 20.93
N SER A 41 15.65 1.30 20.60
CA SER A 41 16.65 1.79 19.66
C SER A 41 17.47 0.61 19.11
N GLY A 42 18.11 0.79 17.95
CA GLY A 42 18.95 -0.23 17.35
C GLY A 42 18.17 -1.47 16.91
N THR A 43 18.80 -2.64 16.96
CA THR A 43 18.21 -3.89 16.47
C THR A 43 17.43 -4.62 17.57
N ILE A 44 16.23 -5.08 17.22
CA ILE A 44 15.42 -6.02 18.01
C ILE A 44 15.65 -7.42 17.43
N ASP A 45 16.53 -8.19 18.07
CA ASP A 45 17.05 -9.48 17.60
C ASP A 45 16.49 -10.70 18.36
N ALA A 46 15.55 -10.47 19.27
CA ALA A 46 14.80 -11.48 19.98
C ALA A 46 13.33 -11.07 20.08
N ASP A 47 12.43 -12.04 20.16
CA ASP A 47 11.00 -11.79 20.31
C ASP A 47 10.73 -10.95 21.55
N ARG A 48 9.95 -9.87 21.38
CA ARG A 48 9.54 -8.97 22.46
C ARG A 48 8.06 -8.59 22.33
N SER A 49 7.41 -8.44 23.48
CA SER A 49 6.05 -7.91 23.59
C SER A 49 6.05 -6.74 24.56
N PHE A 50 5.37 -5.66 24.20
CA PHE A 50 5.27 -4.45 25.02
C PHE A 50 3.83 -3.98 25.14
N SER A 51 3.52 -3.34 26.27
CA SER A 51 2.26 -2.68 26.58
C SER A 51 2.52 -1.32 27.23
N GLY A 52 1.58 -0.39 27.14
CA GLY A 52 1.71 0.94 27.75
C GLY A 52 2.50 1.91 26.86
N GLU A 53 3.36 2.73 27.45
CA GLU A 53 4.12 3.76 26.73
C GLU A 53 5.47 3.22 26.24
N VAL A 54 5.67 3.21 24.92
CA VAL A 54 6.91 2.80 24.24
C VAL A 54 7.47 3.99 23.47
N ARG A 55 8.77 4.26 23.61
CA ARG A 55 9.47 5.34 22.92
C ARG A 55 10.53 4.77 21.98
N ILE A 56 10.35 4.97 20.68
CA ILE A 56 11.38 4.70 19.69
C ILE A 56 12.27 5.95 19.62
N THR A 57 13.45 5.88 20.21
CA THR A 57 14.34 7.05 20.42
C THR A 57 15.28 7.30 19.23
N SER A 58 15.47 6.30 18.37
CA SER A 58 16.17 6.36 17.09
C SER A 58 15.58 5.34 16.12
N SER A 59 16.04 5.29 14.87
CA SER A 59 15.66 4.21 13.96
C SER A 59 15.91 2.83 14.58
N ILE A 60 15.03 1.88 14.27
CA ILE A 60 15.10 0.50 14.73
C ILE A 60 15.02 -0.49 13.57
N ASP A 61 15.73 -1.60 13.72
CA ASP A 61 15.63 -2.77 12.86
C ASP A 61 14.96 -3.91 13.64
N ILE A 62 13.79 -4.34 13.19
CA ILE A 62 13.05 -5.46 13.74
C ILE A 62 13.54 -6.71 12.99
N ALA A 63 14.39 -7.52 13.64
CA ALA A 63 14.97 -8.76 13.11
C ALA A 63 14.44 -10.04 13.82
N ALA A 64 13.51 -9.84 14.74
CA ALA A 64 12.71 -10.87 15.41
C ALA A 64 11.30 -10.30 15.65
N ARG A 65 10.35 -11.08 16.19
CA ARG A 65 8.97 -10.61 16.36
C ARG A 65 8.89 -9.50 17.40
N LEU A 66 8.40 -8.33 17.01
CA LEU A 66 8.07 -7.23 17.91
C LEU A 66 6.55 -7.07 17.99
N THR A 67 5.99 -7.32 19.18
CA THR A 67 4.56 -7.24 19.45
C THR A 67 4.23 -6.04 20.33
N PHE A 68 3.22 -5.29 19.93
CA PHE A 68 2.59 -4.23 20.70
C PHE A 68 1.16 -4.69 21.06
N GLU A 69 0.93 -4.86 22.35
CA GLU A 69 -0.34 -5.32 22.93
C GLU A 69 -1.40 -4.20 22.91
N PRO A 70 -2.69 -4.47 23.18
CA PRO A 70 -3.72 -3.44 23.24
C PRO A 70 -3.37 -2.25 24.16
N CYS A 71 -3.85 -1.07 23.77
CA CYS A 71 -3.57 0.23 24.42
C CYS A 71 -2.10 0.66 24.41
N THR A 72 -1.23 0.02 23.62
CA THR A 72 0.15 0.46 23.49
C THR A 72 0.24 1.79 22.73
N ARG A 73 0.94 2.75 23.30
CA ARG A 73 1.25 4.04 22.69
C ARG A 73 2.73 4.10 22.36
N VAL A 74 3.04 4.13 21.07
CA VAL A 74 4.39 4.18 20.52
C VAL A 74 4.68 5.60 20.04
N THR A 75 5.54 6.32 20.75
CA THR A 75 6.03 7.63 20.30
C THR A 75 7.36 7.48 19.57
N ILE A 76 7.50 8.12 18.42
CA ILE A 76 8.63 7.94 17.49
C ILE A 76 9.41 9.24 17.39
N ALA A 77 10.72 9.16 17.63
CA ALA A 77 11.63 10.30 17.52
C ALA A 77 11.68 10.85 16.09
N SER A 78 11.93 12.16 15.97
CA SER A 78 11.94 12.81 14.67
C SER A 78 13.02 12.22 13.75
N GLY A 79 12.65 11.96 12.50
CA GLY A 79 13.51 11.34 11.49
C GLY A 79 13.80 9.85 11.70
N ALA A 80 13.22 9.19 12.70
CA ALA A 80 13.40 7.76 12.89
C ALA A 80 12.66 6.93 11.83
N LEU A 81 13.24 5.79 11.49
CA LEU A 81 12.71 4.76 10.60
C LEU A 81 12.44 3.48 11.40
N ILE A 82 11.35 2.79 11.12
CA ILE A 82 11.09 1.44 11.63
C ILE A 82 11.27 0.48 10.44
N ALA A 83 12.30 -0.35 10.46
CA ALA A 83 12.53 -1.33 9.39
C ALA A 83 12.26 -2.74 9.91
N VAL A 84 11.37 -3.48 9.26
CA VAL A 84 11.17 -4.91 9.47
C VAL A 84 12.04 -5.66 8.47
N VAL A 85 13.12 -6.24 8.97
CA VAL A 85 14.19 -6.85 8.18
C VAL A 85 14.12 -8.37 8.26
N GLU A 86 15.20 -9.06 7.89
CA GLU A 86 15.27 -10.53 7.84
C GLU A 86 14.80 -11.19 9.15
N ASN A 87 13.80 -12.10 9.04
CA ASN A 87 13.10 -12.79 10.15
C ASN A 87 12.31 -11.90 11.11
N GLY A 88 12.27 -10.58 10.88
CA GLY A 88 11.47 -9.66 11.67
C GLY A 88 9.98 -9.79 11.39
N ALA A 89 9.16 -9.50 12.39
CA ALA A 89 7.73 -9.28 12.20
C ALA A 89 7.25 -8.15 13.13
N ILE A 90 6.41 -7.26 12.61
CA ILE A 90 5.73 -6.24 13.42
C ILE A 90 4.28 -6.64 13.67
N ASN A 91 3.92 -6.81 14.93
CA ASN A 91 2.56 -7.15 15.35
C ASN A 91 2.01 -6.00 16.20
N ALA A 92 1.07 -5.23 15.69
CA ALA A 92 0.33 -4.22 16.45
C ALA A 92 -1.15 -4.62 16.46
N VAL A 93 -1.55 -5.29 17.53
CA VAL A 93 -2.88 -5.91 17.64
C VAL A 93 -3.59 -5.30 18.84
N GLY A 94 -4.40 -4.28 18.59
CA GLY A 94 -5.24 -3.62 19.58
C GLY A 94 -6.67 -4.15 19.63
N GLU A 95 -7.51 -3.42 20.34
CA GLU A 95 -8.97 -3.62 20.40
C GLU A 95 -9.70 -2.31 20.03
N GLU A 96 -11.01 -2.37 19.78
CA GLU A 96 -11.82 -1.21 19.33
C GLU A 96 -11.71 0.00 20.27
N ASP A 97 -11.75 -0.22 21.58
CA ASP A 97 -11.64 0.80 22.62
C ASP A 97 -10.20 0.98 23.15
N CYS A 98 -9.26 0.17 22.66
CA CYS A 98 -7.90 0.05 23.16
C CYS A 98 -6.90 -0.15 21.99
N PRO A 99 -6.84 0.78 21.02
CA PRO A 99 -6.02 0.60 19.84
C PRO A 99 -4.52 0.72 20.15
N VAL A 100 -3.68 0.14 19.28
CA VAL A 100 -2.24 0.45 19.26
C VAL A 100 -2.01 1.75 18.47
N ILE A 101 -1.30 2.71 19.04
CA ILE A 101 -1.11 4.04 18.44
C ILE A 101 0.37 4.28 18.17
N PHE A 102 0.74 4.51 16.90
CA PHE A 102 2.06 5.00 16.48
C PHE A 102 1.98 6.48 16.13
N GLU A 103 2.80 7.31 16.78
CA GLU A 103 2.79 8.75 16.55
C GLU A 103 4.15 9.42 16.77
N SER A 104 4.30 10.64 16.25
CA SER A 104 5.44 11.51 16.56
C SER A 104 5.60 11.79 18.06
N ALA A 105 6.84 11.78 18.53
CA ALA A 105 7.24 12.23 19.86
C ALA A 105 7.34 13.76 20.02
N ASN A 106 7.14 14.54 18.94
CA ASN A 106 7.24 15.99 18.99
C ASN A 106 6.12 16.62 19.82
N ALA A 107 6.42 17.73 20.50
CA ALA A 107 5.42 18.48 21.27
C ALA A 107 4.29 19.07 20.40
N ASN A 108 4.57 19.34 19.12
CA ASN A 108 3.59 19.77 18.13
C ASN A 108 3.66 18.79 16.93
N PRO A 109 2.97 17.64 17.00
CA PRO A 109 3.05 16.61 15.98
C PRO A 109 2.58 17.10 14.60
N ALA A 110 3.40 16.86 13.58
CA ALA A 110 3.11 17.18 12.19
C ALA A 110 3.36 15.97 11.29
N ALA A 111 2.65 15.93 10.15
CA ALA A 111 3.02 15.03 9.06
C ALA A 111 4.47 15.28 8.66
N GLY A 112 5.27 14.23 8.47
CA GLY A 112 6.70 14.39 8.19
C GLY A 112 7.64 14.30 9.39
N ASP A 113 7.13 14.13 10.60
CA ASP A 113 7.96 14.17 11.80
C ASP A 113 8.96 13.00 11.87
N TRP A 114 8.51 11.79 11.50
CA TRP A 114 9.33 10.57 11.41
C TRP A 114 9.24 9.99 9.99
N GLN A 115 10.15 9.11 9.59
CA GLN A 115 10.26 8.70 8.19
C GLN A 115 9.09 7.81 7.77
N ARG A 116 9.15 6.50 8.08
CA ARG A 116 8.20 5.49 7.61
C ARG A 116 8.38 4.15 8.35
N ILE A 117 7.48 3.22 8.08
CA ILE A 117 7.60 1.80 8.43
C ILE A 117 7.93 1.04 7.14
N ASP A 118 9.14 0.51 7.03
CA ASP A 118 9.58 -0.30 5.90
C ASP A 118 9.42 -1.79 6.25
N ILE A 119 8.70 -2.54 5.41
CA ILE A 119 8.57 -4.00 5.54
C ILE A 119 9.29 -4.64 4.36
N TYR A 120 10.49 -5.17 4.61
CA TYR A 120 11.35 -5.77 3.59
C TYR A 120 10.95 -7.22 3.28
N ASN A 121 11.32 -7.69 2.10
CA ASN A 121 10.91 -8.97 1.53
C ASN A 121 11.43 -10.22 2.27
N ARG A 122 12.48 -10.06 3.08
CA ARG A 122 13.01 -11.11 3.95
C ARG A 122 12.40 -11.11 5.35
N SER A 123 11.47 -10.20 5.64
CA SER A 123 10.69 -10.24 6.87
C SER A 123 9.83 -11.50 6.94
N ASP A 124 9.48 -11.90 8.15
CA ASP A 124 8.50 -12.94 8.37
C ASP A 124 7.13 -12.49 7.87
N ASN A 125 6.33 -13.44 7.38
CA ASN A 125 4.98 -13.22 6.87
C ASN A 125 3.92 -13.02 7.97
N ALA A 126 4.28 -12.34 9.05
CA ALA A 126 3.44 -12.10 10.20
C ALA A 126 3.33 -10.60 10.55
N ASN A 127 3.41 -9.73 9.54
CA ASN A 127 3.26 -8.28 9.74
C ASN A 127 1.78 -7.92 9.80
N VAL A 128 1.30 -7.55 10.99
CA VAL A 128 -0.12 -7.38 11.28
C VAL A 128 -0.35 -6.05 11.98
N PHE A 129 -1.29 -5.28 11.45
CA PHE A 129 -1.90 -4.14 12.11
C PHE A 129 -3.40 -4.42 12.25
N GLU A 130 -3.87 -4.54 13.49
CA GLU A 130 -5.27 -4.75 13.81
C GLU A 130 -5.69 -3.78 14.92
N HIS A 131 -6.76 -3.01 14.72
CA HIS A 131 -7.16 -1.92 15.62
C HIS A 131 -5.98 -0.99 15.95
N ALA A 132 -5.36 -0.44 14.90
CA ALA A 132 -4.18 0.39 15.01
C ALA A 132 -4.39 1.79 14.40
N ILE A 133 -3.76 2.80 14.98
CA ILE A 133 -3.70 4.16 14.46
C ILE A 133 -2.24 4.49 14.18
N ILE A 134 -1.90 4.83 12.94
CA ILE A 134 -0.54 5.14 12.52
C ILE A 134 -0.55 6.55 11.92
N ARG A 135 0.29 7.44 12.45
CA ARG A 135 0.23 8.86 12.06
C ARG A 135 1.53 9.63 12.18
N HIS A 136 1.58 10.76 11.48
CA HIS A 136 2.68 11.74 11.47
C HIS A 136 3.95 11.27 10.76
N GLY A 137 3.89 10.19 9.97
CA GLY A 137 4.99 9.77 9.12
C GLY A 137 5.13 10.67 7.90
N ASP A 138 6.34 10.72 7.37
CA ASP A 138 6.69 11.49 6.17
C ASP A 138 6.35 10.71 4.91
N GLY A 139 6.95 9.53 4.77
CA GLY A 139 6.98 8.81 3.50
C GLY A 139 7.75 9.58 2.42
N GLU A 140 8.92 10.18 2.69
CA GLU A 140 9.69 10.90 1.64
C GLU A 140 9.91 10.01 0.40
N ASN A 141 9.21 10.32 -0.70
CA ASN A 141 9.13 9.55 -1.96
C ASN A 141 8.45 8.16 -1.88
N TYR A 142 7.90 7.78 -0.73
CA TYR A 142 7.24 6.50 -0.50
C TYR A 142 5.90 6.65 0.25
N GLY A 143 5.28 5.53 0.64
CA GLY A 143 4.22 5.54 1.66
C GLY A 143 4.78 5.73 3.08
N MET A 144 3.98 6.28 4.00
CA MET A 144 4.26 6.22 5.45
C MET A 144 4.45 4.77 5.92
N ILE A 145 3.79 3.82 5.26
CA ILE A 145 4.09 2.40 5.31
C ILE A 145 4.51 1.98 3.91
N TRP A 146 5.69 1.39 3.79
CA TRP A 146 6.22 0.87 2.54
C TRP A 146 6.42 -0.64 2.66
N VAL A 147 5.85 -1.39 1.73
CA VAL A 147 5.90 -2.86 1.69
C VAL A 147 6.62 -3.27 0.42
N GLU A 148 7.78 -3.91 0.59
CA GLU A 148 8.62 -4.36 -0.52
C GLU A 148 7.98 -5.51 -1.30
N GLU A 149 8.29 -5.61 -2.59
CA GLU A 149 7.98 -6.78 -3.42
C GLU A 149 8.46 -8.08 -2.73
N GLY A 150 7.58 -9.07 -2.64
CA GLY A 150 7.80 -10.32 -1.92
C GLY A 150 7.50 -10.29 -0.41
N ALA A 151 7.29 -9.12 0.19
CA ALA A 151 6.90 -9.01 1.60
C ALA A 151 5.39 -9.26 1.79
N GLN A 152 4.93 -9.18 3.05
CA GLN A 152 3.53 -9.38 3.43
C GLN A 152 3.05 -8.30 4.38
N ILE A 153 1.76 -7.94 4.26
CA ILE A 153 1.05 -7.12 5.23
C ILE A 153 -0.41 -7.57 5.43
N SER A 154 -0.92 -7.41 6.64
CA SER A 154 -2.33 -7.57 7.01
C SER A 154 -2.82 -6.35 7.78
N MET A 155 -3.93 -5.75 7.33
CA MET A 155 -4.57 -4.59 7.95
C MET A 155 -6.05 -4.84 8.21
N LYS A 156 -6.47 -4.66 9.48
CA LYS A 156 -7.88 -4.72 9.90
C LYS A 156 -8.20 -3.60 10.88
N ASN A 157 -9.25 -2.81 10.63
CA ASN A 157 -9.60 -1.69 11.53
C ASN A 157 -8.42 -0.73 11.76
N VAL A 158 -7.72 -0.36 10.69
CA VAL A 158 -6.53 0.50 10.74
C VAL A 158 -6.89 1.92 10.33
N SER A 159 -6.41 2.91 11.06
CA SER A 159 -6.48 4.33 10.68
C SER A 159 -5.10 4.86 10.34
N LEU A 160 -4.94 5.31 9.10
CA LEU A 160 -3.74 6.02 8.64
C LEU A 160 -4.05 7.51 8.62
N GLU A 161 -3.34 8.29 9.44
CA GLU A 161 -3.61 9.73 9.59
C GLU A 161 -2.38 10.60 9.33
N LYS A 162 -2.56 11.79 8.77
CA LYS A 162 -1.53 12.84 8.71
C LYS A 162 -0.20 12.35 8.14
N SER A 163 -0.24 11.75 6.96
CA SER A 163 0.96 11.45 6.15
C SER A 163 1.29 12.64 5.26
N ALA A 164 2.57 12.97 5.10
CA ALA A 164 2.99 14.05 4.20
C ALA A 164 2.84 13.64 2.72
N TYR A 165 3.06 12.36 2.42
CA TYR A 165 2.91 11.74 1.11
C TYR A 165 1.81 10.67 1.12
N SER A 166 1.98 9.59 0.36
CA SER A 166 1.02 8.50 0.34
C SER A 166 0.96 7.84 1.72
N ALA A 167 -0.21 7.30 2.10
CA ALA A 167 -0.33 6.67 3.41
C ALA A 167 0.31 5.27 3.42
N ILE A 168 0.06 4.49 2.38
CA ILE A 168 0.66 3.16 2.21
C ILE A 168 1.03 2.91 0.75
N GLN A 169 2.19 2.30 0.56
CA GLN A 169 2.70 1.85 -0.74
C GLN A 169 3.04 0.37 -0.66
N ILE A 170 2.43 -0.42 -1.55
CA ILE A 170 2.57 -1.88 -1.64
C ILE A 170 3.14 -2.21 -3.02
N ASN A 171 4.42 -2.60 -3.05
CA ASN A 171 5.15 -2.75 -4.30
C ASN A 171 5.00 -4.14 -4.92
N GLY A 172 4.90 -4.17 -6.25
CA GLY A 172 5.00 -5.38 -7.05
C GLY A 172 4.05 -6.48 -6.58
N ASP A 173 4.63 -7.65 -6.31
CA ASP A 173 3.90 -8.85 -5.96
C ASP A 173 3.62 -9.00 -4.45
N ALA A 174 3.94 -8.00 -3.62
CA ALA A 174 3.74 -8.03 -2.17
C ALA A 174 2.35 -8.55 -1.78
N ARG A 175 2.31 -9.40 -0.76
CA ARG A 175 1.10 -10.12 -0.35
C ARG A 175 0.27 -9.30 0.62
N ILE A 176 -1.00 -9.10 0.28
CA ILE A 176 -2.00 -8.44 1.14
C ILE A 176 -2.90 -9.54 1.70
N ASP A 177 -2.69 -9.93 2.96
CA ASP A 177 -3.48 -11.00 3.60
C ASP A 177 -4.84 -10.51 4.09
N ALA A 178 -4.92 -9.23 4.46
CA ALA A 178 -6.16 -8.55 4.77
C ALA A 178 -6.01 -7.05 4.51
N PHE A 179 -7.08 -6.43 4.01
CA PHE A 179 -7.22 -4.98 3.90
C PHE A 179 -8.68 -4.63 4.18
N ASP A 180 -9.07 -4.70 5.44
CA ASP A 180 -10.47 -4.56 5.87
C ASP A 180 -10.63 -3.40 6.85
N ALA A 181 -11.69 -2.61 6.67
CA ALA A 181 -11.97 -1.42 7.47
C ALA A 181 -10.75 -0.48 7.64
N VAL A 182 -10.04 -0.20 6.54
CA VAL A 182 -8.92 0.76 6.52
C VAL A 182 -9.44 2.17 6.25
N SER A 183 -9.05 3.11 7.10
CA SER A 183 -9.48 4.52 7.03
C SER A 183 -8.32 5.48 6.84
N PHE A 184 -8.60 6.60 6.17
CA PHE A 184 -7.62 7.63 5.84
C PHE A 184 -8.09 9.00 6.30
N LYS A 185 -7.17 9.77 6.89
CA LYS A 185 -7.45 11.11 7.39
C LYS A 185 -6.27 12.04 7.20
N ASP A 186 -6.51 13.20 6.62
CA ASP A 186 -5.49 14.24 6.45
C ASP A 186 -4.23 13.73 5.70
N ILE A 187 -4.42 12.97 4.62
CA ILE A 187 -3.33 12.39 3.82
C ILE A 187 -2.90 13.35 2.70
N GLY A 188 -1.62 13.72 2.64
CA GLY A 188 -1.09 14.68 1.66
C GLY A 188 -0.96 14.13 0.23
N GLY A 189 -0.75 12.82 0.08
CA GLY A 189 -0.57 12.12 -1.20
C GLY A 189 -1.74 11.22 -1.61
N ALA A 190 -1.43 10.20 -2.42
CA ALA A 190 -2.38 9.14 -2.74
C ALA A 190 -2.74 8.36 -1.46
N LEU A 191 -3.93 7.79 -1.38
CA LEU A 191 -4.30 7.01 -0.19
C LEU A 191 -3.49 5.71 -0.14
N VAL A 192 -3.52 4.99 -1.25
CA VAL A 192 -2.83 3.72 -1.45
C VAL A 192 -2.10 3.80 -2.78
N GLU A 193 -0.87 3.30 -2.81
CA GLU A 193 -0.17 2.96 -4.04
C GLU A 193 0.00 1.44 -4.12
N VAL A 194 -0.43 0.85 -5.23
CA VAL A 194 -0.50 -0.61 -5.37
C VAL A 194 -0.42 -1.03 -6.85
N ALA A 195 0.24 -2.15 -7.14
CA ALA A 195 0.26 -2.73 -8.48
C ALA A 195 -1.15 -3.17 -8.94
N ALA A 196 -1.40 -3.15 -10.25
CA ALA A 196 -2.72 -3.45 -10.82
C ALA A 196 -3.31 -4.79 -10.33
N GLU A 197 -2.49 -5.85 -10.25
CA GLU A 197 -2.92 -7.18 -9.81
C GLU A 197 -3.24 -7.27 -8.30
N ARG A 198 -2.82 -6.28 -7.51
CA ARG A 198 -3.05 -6.25 -6.06
C ARG A 198 -4.26 -5.42 -5.66
N VAL A 199 -4.86 -4.68 -6.60
CA VAL A 199 -6.08 -3.89 -6.36
C VAL A 199 -7.22 -4.75 -5.83
N ALA A 200 -7.38 -5.98 -6.32
CA ALA A 200 -8.45 -6.89 -5.91
C ALA A 200 -8.39 -7.31 -4.43
N ALA A 201 -7.26 -7.09 -3.75
CA ALA A 201 -7.12 -7.37 -2.32
C ALA A 201 -7.58 -6.20 -1.43
N LEU A 202 -7.90 -5.04 -2.00
CA LEU A 202 -8.38 -3.87 -1.26
C LEU A 202 -9.89 -3.93 -1.02
N ALA A 203 -10.34 -3.40 0.11
CA ALA A 203 -11.75 -3.15 0.42
C ALA A 203 -12.09 -1.64 0.34
N PRO A 204 -13.38 -1.26 0.29
CA PRO A 204 -13.80 0.14 0.26
C PRO A 204 -13.17 1.00 1.38
N LEU A 205 -12.71 2.19 1.00
CA LEU A 205 -11.94 3.07 1.90
C LEU A 205 -12.87 4.03 2.63
N THR A 206 -12.60 4.27 3.91
CA THR A 206 -13.30 5.30 4.69
C THR A 206 -12.45 6.56 4.79
N LEU A 207 -13.00 7.70 4.39
CA LEU A 207 -12.27 8.97 4.40
C LEU A 207 -12.82 9.94 5.44
N SER A 208 -11.92 10.69 6.09
CA SER A 208 -12.27 11.84 6.92
C SER A 208 -11.21 12.94 6.82
N GLY A 209 -11.48 14.13 7.37
CA GLY A 209 -10.53 15.24 7.31
C GLY A 209 -10.27 15.73 5.87
N THR A 210 -9.05 16.21 5.61
CA THR A 210 -8.65 16.81 4.32
C THR A 210 -7.70 15.90 3.55
N ASN A 211 -8.22 15.20 2.54
CA ASN A 211 -7.42 14.37 1.63
C ASN A 211 -7.41 15.03 0.23
N PRO A 212 -6.46 15.92 -0.09
CA PRO A 212 -6.43 16.63 -1.37
C PRO A 212 -6.28 15.73 -2.61
N ARG A 213 -5.87 14.48 -2.42
CA ARG A 213 -5.63 13.49 -3.49
C ARG A 213 -6.27 12.13 -3.14
N PRO A 214 -7.60 12.06 -2.98
CA PRO A 214 -8.28 10.87 -2.49
C PRO A 214 -8.44 9.85 -3.62
N TYR A 215 -7.35 9.17 -3.97
CA TYR A 215 -7.31 8.13 -5.01
C TYR A 215 -6.37 6.99 -4.63
N VAL A 216 -6.54 5.86 -5.32
CA VAL A 216 -5.56 4.78 -5.34
C VAL A 216 -4.65 4.97 -6.55
N ARG A 217 -3.34 5.11 -6.34
CA ARG A 217 -2.36 5.17 -7.43
C ARG A 217 -2.03 3.76 -7.90
N VAL A 218 -2.15 3.53 -9.19
CA VAL A 218 -1.69 2.31 -9.87
C VAL A 218 -0.52 2.72 -10.75
N PRO A 219 0.74 2.48 -10.33
CA PRO A 219 1.89 2.70 -11.18
C PRO A 219 1.77 1.87 -12.46
N PHE A 220 2.60 2.17 -13.46
CA PHE A 220 2.67 1.34 -14.66
C PHE A 220 2.81 -0.14 -14.27
N SER A 221 1.88 -0.97 -14.73
CA SER A 221 1.74 -2.36 -14.29
C SER A 221 1.47 -3.31 -15.45
N GLU A 222 1.99 -4.52 -15.33
CA GLU A 222 1.55 -5.66 -16.12
C GLU A 222 0.39 -6.37 -15.41
N VAL A 223 -0.60 -6.83 -16.18
CA VAL A 223 -1.72 -7.66 -15.69
C VAL A 223 -1.58 -9.03 -16.33
N MET A 224 -1.04 -9.99 -15.57
CA MET A 224 -0.68 -11.33 -16.03
C MET A 224 -1.68 -12.40 -15.54
N SER A 225 -2.57 -12.01 -14.64
CA SER A 225 -3.67 -12.82 -14.12
C SER A 225 -4.96 -12.01 -14.09
N ASP A 226 -6.10 -12.70 -14.20
CA ASP A 226 -7.41 -12.04 -14.20
C ASP A 226 -7.61 -11.26 -12.90
N VAL A 227 -7.89 -9.97 -13.03
CA VAL A 227 -8.08 -9.06 -11.89
C VAL A 227 -9.36 -8.26 -12.04
N ARG A 228 -10.03 -8.06 -10.91
CA ARG A 228 -11.27 -7.27 -10.82
C ARG A 228 -11.04 -6.07 -9.93
N TRP A 229 -11.36 -4.90 -10.42
CA TRP A 229 -11.28 -3.64 -9.68
C TRP A 229 -12.70 -3.26 -9.26
N SER A 230 -12.93 -3.18 -7.95
CA SER A 230 -14.21 -2.81 -7.36
C SER A 230 -14.28 -1.31 -7.06
N ASN A 231 -15.48 -0.75 -6.87
CA ASN A 231 -15.58 0.64 -6.44
C ASN A 231 -15.14 0.79 -4.96
N LEU A 232 -13.96 1.37 -4.73
CA LEU A 232 -13.42 1.60 -3.38
C LEU A 232 -13.94 2.89 -2.71
N GLY A 233 -14.87 3.61 -3.36
CA GLY A 233 -15.34 4.93 -2.93
C GLY A 233 -14.45 6.08 -3.41
N VAL A 234 -13.36 5.78 -4.13
CA VAL A 234 -12.40 6.72 -4.71
C VAL A 234 -11.97 6.24 -6.11
N PRO A 235 -11.52 7.15 -6.99
CA PRO A 235 -10.99 6.74 -8.28
C PRO A 235 -9.65 6.01 -8.17
N TYR A 236 -9.36 5.20 -9.18
CA TYR A 236 -8.02 4.72 -9.48
C TYR A 236 -7.32 5.72 -10.39
N VAL A 237 -6.04 6.02 -10.16
CA VAL A 237 -5.20 6.79 -11.10
C VAL A 237 -4.11 5.87 -11.60
N SER A 238 -4.24 5.43 -12.85
CA SER A 238 -3.30 4.53 -13.52
C SER A 238 -2.30 5.30 -14.37
N GLU A 239 -1.03 4.92 -14.28
CA GLU A 239 0.06 5.47 -15.13
C GLU A 239 0.26 4.69 -16.43
N GLY A 240 -0.58 3.70 -16.68
CA GLY A 240 -0.57 2.86 -17.87
C GLY A 240 -0.58 1.38 -17.50
N LEU A 241 -1.09 0.56 -18.41
CA LEU A 241 -1.26 -0.88 -18.18
C LEU A 241 -0.87 -1.68 -19.42
N GLU A 242 -0.25 -2.84 -19.20
CA GLU A 242 -0.16 -3.89 -20.21
C GLU A 242 -0.82 -5.16 -19.69
N ALA A 243 -1.94 -5.54 -20.29
CA ALA A 243 -2.69 -6.70 -19.90
C ALA A 243 -2.45 -7.87 -20.87
N GLN A 244 -2.06 -9.02 -20.29
CA GLN A 244 -2.05 -10.35 -20.91
C GLN A 244 -3.15 -11.26 -20.34
N ALA A 245 -3.91 -10.77 -19.36
CA ALA A 245 -5.08 -11.40 -18.77
C ALA A 245 -6.25 -10.40 -18.68
N GLY A 246 -7.39 -10.83 -18.15
CA GLY A 246 -8.58 -10.01 -18.05
C GLY A 246 -8.50 -8.94 -16.96
N LEU A 247 -8.66 -7.67 -17.33
CA LEU A 247 -8.96 -6.58 -16.41
C LEU A 247 -10.46 -6.30 -16.44
N THR A 248 -11.14 -6.51 -15.31
CA THR A 248 -12.54 -6.12 -15.17
C THR A 248 -12.69 -4.91 -14.24
N LEU A 249 -13.38 -3.88 -14.72
CA LEU A 249 -13.80 -2.73 -13.92
C LEU A 249 -15.28 -2.90 -13.54
N GLU A 250 -15.57 -3.05 -12.25
CA GLU A 250 -16.93 -3.26 -11.75
C GLU A 250 -17.76 -1.96 -11.76
N ALA A 251 -19.08 -2.10 -11.57
CA ALA A 251 -20.00 -0.97 -11.55
C ALA A 251 -19.55 0.17 -10.60
N GLY A 252 -19.65 1.40 -11.07
CA GLY A 252 -19.28 2.61 -10.34
C GLY A 252 -17.78 2.88 -10.24
N VAL A 253 -16.92 2.06 -10.85
CA VAL A 253 -15.48 2.34 -10.91
C VAL A 253 -15.20 3.56 -11.78
N THR A 254 -14.31 4.43 -11.30
CA THR A 254 -13.68 5.48 -12.10
C THR A 254 -12.19 5.19 -12.23
N MET A 255 -11.73 4.89 -13.44
CA MET A 255 -10.33 4.75 -13.78
C MET A 255 -9.86 6.04 -14.46
N LYS A 256 -8.89 6.71 -13.86
CA LYS A 256 -8.24 7.89 -14.41
C LYS A 256 -6.90 7.48 -15.01
N LEU A 257 -6.61 7.94 -16.22
CA LEU A 257 -5.34 7.71 -16.89
C LEU A 257 -4.45 8.94 -16.76
N ALA A 258 -3.19 8.72 -16.38
CA ALA A 258 -2.18 9.77 -16.31
C ALA A 258 -1.92 10.38 -17.69
N PRO A 259 -1.33 11.59 -17.76
CA PRO A 259 -0.95 12.17 -19.04
C PRO A 259 -0.10 11.20 -19.87
N GLU A 260 -0.43 11.03 -21.15
CA GLU A 260 0.26 10.13 -22.09
C GLU A 260 0.16 8.63 -21.74
N ALA A 261 -0.58 8.25 -20.69
CA ALA A 261 -0.77 6.84 -20.34
C ALA A 261 -1.58 6.10 -21.43
N TYR A 262 -1.28 4.82 -21.60
CA TYR A 262 -1.99 3.90 -22.49
C TYR A 262 -2.40 2.65 -21.74
N VAL A 263 -3.40 1.94 -22.28
CA VAL A 263 -3.75 0.58 -21.85
C VAL A 263 -3.59 -0.34 -23.04
N ARG A 264 -2.72 -1.34 -22.94
CA ARG A 264 -2.43 -2.27 -24.02
C ARG A 264 -2.95 -3.66 -23.67
N LEU A 265 -3.81 -4.22 -24.52
CA LEU A 265 -4.33 -5.57 -24.41
C LEU A 265 -3.69 -6.44 -25.49
N ARG A 266 -2.98 -7.50 -25.09
CA ARG A 266 -2.30 -8.43 -26.00
C ARG A 266 -2.26 -9.82 -25.39
N ASP A 267 -1.94 -10.83 -26.20
CA ASP A 267 -1.62 -12.20 -25.76
C ASP A 267 -2.63 -12.80 -24.75
N GLY A 268 -3.93 -12.63 -25.03
CA GLY A 268 -5.03 -13.06 -24.16
C GLY A 268 -5.62 -11.97 -23.26
N GLY A 269 -4.99 -10.80 -23.18
CA GLY A 269 -5.47 -9.65 -22.42
C GLY A 269 -6.83 -9.15 -22.87
N GLN A 270 -7.63 -8.65 -21.92
CA GLN A 270 -9.00 -8.16 -22.17
C GLN A 270 -9.32 -7.00 -21.22
N LEU A 271 -10.19 -6.08 -21.67
CA LEU A 271 -10.79 -5.06 -20.82
C LEU A 271 -12.31 -5.25 -20.81
N VAL A 272 -12.84 -5.50 -19.62
CA VAL A 272 -14.28 -5.62 -19.39
C VAL A 272 -14.73 -4.51 -18.45
N THR A 273 -15.80 -3.81 -18.77
CA THR A 273 -16.48 -2.92 -17.84
C THR A 273 -17.91 -3.40 -17.59
N GLU A 274 -18.27 -3.49 -16.31
CA GLU A 274 -19.56 -4.01 -15.85
C GLU A 274 -20.41 -2.89 -15.24
N GLY A 275 -20.46 -1.73 -15.90
CA GLY A 275 -21.27 -0.60 -15.45
C GLY A 275 -22.76 -0.91 -15.46
N THR A 276 -23.53 -0.14 -14.68
CA THR A 276 -24.99 -0.08 -14.79
C THR A 276 -25.46 1.35 -15.06
N ALA A 277 -26.74 1.53 -15.39
CA ALA A 277 -27.32 2.86 -15.57
C ALA A 277 -27.21 3.72 -14.30
N GLU A 278 -27.32 3.11 -13.11
CA GLU A 278 -27.20 3.80 -11.82
C GLU A 278 -25.75 3.99 -11.35
N ALA A 279 -24.84 3.13 -11.81
CA ALA A 279 -23.44 3.12 -11.44
C ALA A 279 -22.56 2.83 -12.67
N PRO A 280 -22.43 3.80 -13.60
CA PRO A 280 -21.63 3.61 -14.80
C PRO A 280 -20.14 3.51 -14.45
N VAL A 281 -19.37 2.86 -15.33
CA VAL A 281 -17.91 2.93 -15.29
C VAL A 281 -17.44 4.18 -16.02
N VAL A 282 -16.40 4.85 -15.51
CA VAL A 282 -15.83 6.05 -16.14
C VAL A 282 -14.33 5.85 -16.39
N ILE A 283 -13.89 6.09 -17.62
CA ILE A 283 -12.49 6.17 -18.02
C ILE A 283 -12.19 7.59 -18.47
N GLU A 284 -11.30 8.29 -17.77
CA GLU A 284 -11.05 9.72 -18.01
C GLU A 284 -9.60 10.15 -17.71
N SER A 285 -9.27 11.41 -17.99
CA SER A 285 -7.98 12.00 -17.62
C SER A 285 -7.80 12.16 -16.12
N SER A 286 -6.56 11.97 -15.63
CA SER A 286 -6.18 12.26 -14.25
C SER A 286 -5.86 13.73 -13.98
N LYS A 287 -5.83 14.60 -15.01
CA LYS A 287 -5.49 16.01 -14.83
C LYS A 287 -6.56 16.74 -14.02
N SER A 288 -6.15 17.77 -13.27
CA SER A 288 -7.08 18.63 -12.53
C SER A 288 -7.96 19.50 -13.44
N SER A 289 -7.52 19.71 -14.69
CA SER A 289 -8.25 20.40 -15.75
C SER A 289 -8.21 19.53 -17.00
N PRO A 290 -9.12 18.53 -17.12
CA PRO A 290 -9.11 17.59 -18.23
C PRO A 290 -9.32 18.23 -19.60
N ALA A 291 -8.66 17.69 -20.62
CA ALA A 291 -8.78 18.08 -22.02
C ALA A 291 -8.71 16.85 -22.93
N ALA A 292 -9.20 17.00 -24.17
CA ALA A 292 -9.05 15.99 -25.21
C ALA A 292 -7.56 15.65 -25.44
N GLY A 293 -7.26 14.37 -25.63
CA GLY A 293 -5.89 13.89 -25.86
C GLY A 293 -4.97 13.95 -24.64
N ASP A 294 -5.54 14.03 -23.43
CA ASP A 294 -4.75 14.03 -22.20
C ASP A 294 -4.02 12.70 -21.98
N TRP A 295 -4.66 11.58 -22.28
CA TRP A 295 -4.06 10.25 -22.30
C TRP A 295 -4.02 9.72 -23.74
N ALA A 296 -3.17 8.72 -23.98
CA ALA A 296 -2.85 8.23 -25.33
C ALA A 296 -4.03 7.46 -25.93
N THR A 297 -4.04 6.13 -25.75
CA THR A 297 -5.09 5.26 -26.31
C THR A 297 -5.24 3.96 -25.52
N ILE A 298 -6.37 3.28 -25.71
CA ILE A 298 -6.57 1.89 -25.31
C ILE A 298 -6.38 1.01 -26.54
N GLU A 299 -5.26 0.28 -26.57
CA GLU A 299 -4.83 -0.56 -27.70
C GLU A 299 -5.33 -1.99 -27.52
N ILE A 300 -6.12 -2.50 -28.46
CA ILE A 300 -6.57 -3.90 -28.52
C ILE A 300 -5.87 -4.57 -29.70
N TYR A 301 -4.83 -5.35 -29.41
CA TYR A 301 -4.08 -6.07 -30.43
C TYR A 301 -4.81 -7.32 -30.90
N SER A 302 -4.48 -7.79 -32.10
CA SER A 302 -4.96 -9.04 -32.69
C SER A 302 -4.65 -10.30 -31.87
N SER A 303 -3.62 -10.25 -31.00
CA SER A 303 -3.32 -11.33 -30.05
C SER A 303 -4.09 -11.23 -28.74
N ALA A 304 -4.84 -10.14 -28.50
CA ALA A 304 -5.71 -10.00 -27.33
C ALA A 304 -6.80 -11.09 -27.31
N GLY A 305 -7.41 -11.29 -26.15
CA GLY A 305 -8.56 -12.17 -26.05
C GLY A 305 -9.81 -11.51 -26.66
N ASN A 306 -10.71 -12.31 -27.25
CA ASN A 306 -11.93 -11.82 -27.90
C ASN A 306 -13.05 -11.39 -26.93
N GLY A 307 -12.71 -11.11 -25.67
CA GLY A 307 -13.65 -10.84 -24.59
C GLY A 307 -13.76 -9.38 -24.17
N SER A 308 -13.05 -8.45 -24.83
CA SER A 308 -13.14 -7.02 -24.48
C SER A 308 -14.55 -6.49 -24.74
N SER A 309 -15.18 -5.94 -23.69
CA SER A 309 -16.54 -5.45 -23.75
C SER A 309 -16.79 -4.32 -22.76
N LEU A 310 -17.43 -3.25 -23.20
CA LEU A 310 -17.82 -2.14 -22.34
C LEU A 310 -19.33 -2.08 -22.18
N THR A 311 -19.82 -2.07 -20.94
CA THR A 311 -21.24 -1.90 -20.61
C THR A 311 -21.43 -0.66 -19.74
N HIS A 312 -22.40 0.22 -20.08
CA HIS A 312 -22.71 1.45 -19.34
C HIS A 312 -21.46 2.23 -18.91
N THR A 313 -20.67 2.62 -19.91
CA THR A 313 -19.34 3.22 -19.69
C THR A 313 -19.26 4.58 -20.35
N THR A 314 -18.60 5.52 -19.69
CA THR A 314 -18.20 6.80 -20.26
C THR A 314 -16.70 6.81 -20.50
N VAL A 315 -16.27 7.12 -21.72
CA VAL A 315 -14.87 7.23 -22.12
C VAL A 315 -14.61 8.63 -22.64
N ARG A 316 -13.65 9.32 -22.03
CA ARG A 316 -13.34 10.71 -22.37
C ARG A 316 -11.87 11.08 -22.21
N HIS A 317 -11.48 12.17 -22.88
CA HIS A 317 -10.15 12.79 -22.80
C HIS A 317 -9.00 11.96 -23.41
N GLY A 318 -9.32 10.92 -24.19
CA GLY A 318 -8.32 10.08 -24.88
C GLY A 318 -7.94 10.60 -26.26
N GLY A 319 -7.10 9.84 -26.96
CA GLY A 319 -6.69 10.11 -28.34
C GLY A 319 -5.40 10.94 -28.49
N GLY A 320 -4.59 11.05 -27.44
CA GLY A 320 -3.39 11.91 -27.43
C GLY A 320 -2.29 11.49 -28.41
N ASP A 321 -2.33 10.26 -28.92
CA ASP A 321 -1.39 9.71 -29.91
C ASP A 321 -1.94 9.67 -31.35
N GLY A 322 -3.19 10.10 -31.55
CA GLY A 322 -3.84 10.19 -32.85
C GLY A 322 -4.64 8.96 -33.29
N TYR A 323 -4.77 7.93 -32.44
CA TYR A 323 -5.60 6.74 -32.74
C TYR A 323 -7.01 6.78 -32.12
N GLY A 324 -7.41 7.94 -31.57
CA GLY A 324 -8.64 8.05 -30.78
C GLY A 324 -8.51 7.39 -29.40
N ALA A 325 -9.61 7.35 -28.65
CA ALA A 325 -9.63 6.75 -27.32
C ALA A 325 -9.37 5.22 -27.36
N PHE A 326 -9.74 4.55 -28.45
CA PHE A 326 -9.43 3.15 -28.70
C PHE A 326 -8.78 2.95 -30.06
N TRP A 327 -7.77 2.10 -30.10
CA TRP A 327 -7.26 1.49 -31.31
C TRP A 327 -7.57 -0.01 -31.30
N VAL A 328 -8.30 -0.50 -32.30
CA VAL A 328 -8.68 -1.91 -32.41
C VAL A 328 -8.05 -2.51 -33.67
N GLU A 329 -7.03 -3.34 -33.49
CA GLU A 329 -6.26 -3.95 -34.59
C GLU A 329 -7.10 -4.92 -35.43
N ASP A 330 -6.73 -5.10 -36.70
CA ASP A 330 -7.31 -6.14 -37.56
C ASP A 330 -7.21 -7.52 -36.90
N GLY A 331 -8.34 -8.22 -36.77
CA GLY A 331 -8.45 -9.49 -36.06
C GLY A 331 -8.82 -9.39 -34.58
N ALA A 332 -8.80 -8.19 -33.98
CA ALA A 332 -9.36 -7.94 -32.65
C ALA A 332 -10.85 -7.59 -32.71
N ALA A 333 -11.52 -7.64 -31.55
CA ALA A 333 -12.92 -7.30 -31.42
C ALA A 333 -13.21 -6.51 -30.14
N LEU A 334 -14.17 -5.60 -30.22
CA LEU A 334 -14.68 -4.80 -29.09
C LEU A 334 -16.21 -4.75 -29.13
N ALA A 335 -16.84 -5.20 -28.05
CA ALA A 335 -18.30 -5.06 -27.86
C ALA A 335 -18.62 -3.83 -27.02
N LEU A 336 -19.64 -3.07 -27.41
CA LEU A 336 -20.07 -1.85 -26.75
C LEU A 336 -21.57 -1.91 -26.48
N ASP A 337 -22.00 -1.72 -25.23
CA ASP A 337 -23.41 -1.62 -24.87
C ASP A 337 -23.65 -0.41 -23.96
N ASN A 338 -24.44 0.56 -24.43
CA ASN A 338 -24.70 1.81 -23.72
C ASN A 338 -23.42 2.58 -23.34
N VAL A 339 -22.50 2.73 -24.29
CA VAL A 339 -21.24 3.46 -24.10
C VAL A 339 -21.39 4.90 -24.59
N THR A 340 -20.84 5.84 -23.82
CA THR A 340 -20.76 7.26 -24.20
C THR A 340 -19.30 7.63 -24.44
N PHE A 341 -19.01 8.13 -25.63
CA PHE A 341 -17.74 8.79 -25.91
C PHE A 341 -17.94 10.31 -25.90
N GLU A 342 -17.07 11.03 -25.20
CA GLU A 342 -17.11 12.49 -25.17
C GLU A 342 -15.71 13.10 -25.03
N GLN A 343 -15.46 14.26 -25.64
CA GLN A 343 -14.23 15.03 -25.42
C GLN A 343 -12.93 14.24 -25.70
N ASN A 344 -12.95 13.30 -26.64
CA ASN A 344 -11.75 12.65 -27.17
C ASN A 344 -11.14 13.50 -28.29
N GLU A 345 -9.82 13.34 -28.51
CA GLU A 345 -9.10 14.09 -29.54
C GLU A 345 -9.34 13.46 -30.92
N GLY A 346 -9.90 14.26 -31.83
CA GLY A 346 -10.14 13.87 -33.23
C GLY A 346 -11.30 12.90 -33.42
N CYS A 347 -11.19 11.70 -32.87
CA CYS A 347 -12.10 10.57 -33.05
C CYS A 347 -12.15 9.71 -31.78
N ASP A 348 -13.10 8.78 -31.73
CA ASP A 348 -13.29 7.89 -30.58
C ASP A 348 -12.58 6.54 -30.76
N ILE A 349 -12.70 5.94 -31.96
CA ILE A 349 -12.16 4.60 -32.24
C ILE A 349 -11.49 4.57 -33.61
N ASP A 350 -10.23 4.13 -33.67
CA ASP A 350 -9.59 3.67 -34.89
C ASP A 350 -9.87 2.17 -35.09
N GLU A 351 -10.80 1.88 -36.00
CA GLU A 351 -11.39 0.55 -36.20
C GLU A 351 -10.77 -0.18 -37.41
N LEU A 352 -9.71 -0.95 -37.16
CA LEU A 352 -9.19 -1.93 -38.13
C LEU A 352 -9.82 -3.32 -37.92
N GLY A 353 -10.22 -3.62 -36.67
CA GLY A 353 -10.92 -4.83 -36.26
C GLY A 353 -12.45 -4.71 -36.26
N SER A 354 -13.12 -5.60 -35.51
CA SER A 354 -14.59 -5.67 -35.45
C SER A 354 -15.16 -4.93 -34.24
N ILE A 355 -16.11 -4.03 -34.47
CA ILE A 355 -16.88 -3.36 -33.42
C ILE A 355 -18.33 -3.86 -33.44
N ASP A 356 -18.82 -4.38 -32.30
CA ASP A 356 -20.24 -4.71 -32.11
C ASP A 356 -20.85 -3.67 -31.16
N ALA A 357 -21.57 -2.70 -31.71
CA ALA A 357 -22.11 -1.56 -30.98
C ALA A 357 -23.63 -1.66 -30.81
N ASN A 358 -24.08 -1.76 -29.58
CA ASN A 358 -25.48 -1.68 -29.17
C ASN A 358 -25.71 -0.41 -28.33
N ASN A 359 -26.75 0.35 -28.66
CA ASN A 359 -27.09 1.61 -27.98
C ASN A 359 -25.88 2.56 -27.78
N THR A 360 -24.96 2.55 -28.75
CA THR A 360 -23.69 3.28 -28.69
C THR A 360 -23.46 3.93 -30.04
N GLU A 361 -23.17 5.23 -30.03
CA GLU A 361 -22.68 5.98 -31.19
C GLU A 361 -21.25 6.41 -30.90
N PHE A 362 -20.37 6.34 -31.90
CA PHE A 362 -18.97 6.77 -31.79
C PHE A 362 -18.49 7.36 -33.12
N VAL A 363 -17.42 8.16 -33.07
CA VAL A 363 -16.77 8.76 -34.25
C VAL A 363 -15.56 7.91 -34.67
N PRO A 364 -15.56 7.28 -35.86
CA PRO A 364 -14.40 6.53 -36.36
C PRO A 364 -13.29 7.46 -36.88
N CYS A 365 -12.02 7.06 -36.72
CA CYS A 365 -10.86 7.88 -37.10
C CYS A 365 -10.59 8.01 -38.62
N GLY A 366 -11.22 7.16 -39.44
CA GLY A 366 -11.02 7.09 -40.90
C GLY A 366 -12.24 7.42 -41.77
N GLY A 367 -13.23 8.15 -41.22
CA GLY A 367 -14.49 8.51 -41.87
C GLY A 367 -14.41 9.55 -42.99
#